data_AF-A0A923LG42-F1
#
_entry.id   AF-A0A923LG42-F1
#
_cell.length_a   1.000
_cell.length_b   1.000
_cell.length_c   1.000
_cell.angle_alpha   90.00
_cell.angle_beta   90.00
_cell.angle_gamma   90.00
#
_symmetry.space_group_name_H-M   'P 1'
#
loop_
_entity.id
_entity.type
_entity.pdbx_description
1 polymer ?
#
loop_
_entity_poly.entity_id
_entity_poly.type
_entity_poly.pdbx_seq_one_letter_code
_entity_poly.pdbx_strand_id
1 'polypeptide(L)'
;MNTLNIINDLIDIIKNNKRHNVKITIDTSGVTVYLDDDPDETYEEKYVIPVKYDTLYECCHIPHDEYIESMSNDTAIGIDKEEIELIQKIMEYLENNKSEVQNICNILSVRYRKDLDNK
;
A
#
# COMPACT_ATOMS: atom_id res chain seq x y z
N MET A 1 -20.43 0.80 -6.48
CA MET A 1 -19.47 1.62 -5.72
C MET A 1 -18.15 0.89 -5.81
N ASN A 2 -17.21 1.48 -6.53
CA ASN A 2 -16.23 0.75 -7.32
C ASN A 2 -14.85 0.87 -6.69
N THR A 3 -14.17 -0.27 -6.48
CA THR A 3 -12.73 -0.36 -6.19
C THR A 3 -11.87 0.52 -7.10
N LEU A 4 -12.34 0.83 -8.32
CA LEU A 4 -11.71 1.81 -9.21
C LEU A 4 -11.53 3.20 -8.59
N ASN A 5 -12.41 3.66 -7.70
CA ASN A 5 -12.32 5.00 -7.12
C ASN A 5 -11.09 5.14 -6.20
N ILE A 6 -10.93 4.21 -5.25
CA ILE A 6 -9.75 4.17 -4.37
C ILE A 6 -8.44 4.07 -5.17
N ILE A 7 -8.41 3.21 -6.19
CA ILE A 7 -7.20 3.05 -7.03
C ILE A 7 -6.89 4.34 -7.79
N ASN A 8 -7.90 4.96 -8.42
CA ASN A 8 -7.70 6.18 -9.20
C ASN A 8 -7.25 7.35 -8.32
N ASP A 9 -7.86 7.51 -7.14
CA ASP A 9 -7.49 8.57 -6.21
C ASP A 9 -6.05 8.39 -5.68
N LEU A 10 -5.65 7.14 -5.37
CA LEU A 10 -4.26 6.82 -5.00
C LEU A 10 -3.29 7.10 -6.16
N ILE A 11 -3.65 6.74 -7.39
CA ILE A 11 -2.86 7.11 -8.58
C ILE A 11 -2.74 8.64 -8.68
N ASP A 12 -3.81 9.38 -8.42
CA ASP A 12 -3.81 10.84 -8.47
C ASP A 12 -2.93 11.49 -7.39
N ILE A 13 -2.84 10.88 -6.21
CA ILE A 13 -1.91 11.31 -5.14
C ILE A 13 -0.46 11.11 -5.59
N ILE A 14 -0.17 10.02 -6.30
CA ILE A 14 1.20 9.59 -6.60
C ILE A 14 1.67 10.06 -7.99
N LYS A 15 0.79 10.55 -8.87
CA LYS A 15 1.10 10.89 -10.28
C LYS A 15 2.29 11.83 -10.52
N ASN A 16 2.64 12.66 -9.54
CA ASN A 16 3.76 13.59 -9.64
C ASN A 16 5.08 13.01 -9.10
N ASN A 17 5.02 11.85 -8.45
CA ASN A 17 6.18 11.13 -8.00
C ASN A 17 6.78 10.38 -9.19
N LYS A 18 8.01 10.75 -9.57
CA LYS A 18 8.77 10.11 -10.65
C LYS A 18 9.84 9.15 -10.12
N ARG A 19 9.98 9.09 -8.80
CA ARG A 19 11.04 8.35 -8.12
C ARG A 19 10.63 6.90 -7.89
N HIS A 20 9.36 6.65 -7.58
CA HIS A 20 8.89 5.32 -7.22
C HIS A 20 8.04 4.69 -8.32
N ASN A 21 8.27 3.40 -8.55
CA ASN A 21 7.25 2.52 -9.10
C ASN A 21 6.20 2.23 -8.02
N VAL A 22 4.93 2.16 -8.42
CA VAL A 22 3.81 1.98 -7.47
C VAL A 22 3.08 0.68 -7.76
N LYS A 23 2.91 -0.13 -6.72
CA LYS A 23 2.00 -1.27 -6.73
C LYS A 23 0.95 -1.10 -5.65
N ILE A 24 -0.33 -1.23 -6.00
CA ILE A 24 -1.45 -1.20 -5.06
C ILE A 24 -2.00 -2.62 -4.95
N THR A 25 -2.04 -3.15 -3.73
CA THR A 25 -2.65 -4.45 -3.41
C THR A 25 -3.85 -4.23 -2.52
N ILE A 26 -4.95 -4.93 -2.81
CA ILE A 26 -6.18 -4.90 -2.02
C ILE A 26 -6.56 -6.34 -1.73
N ASP A 27 -6.62 -6.69 -0.46
CA ASP A 27 -7.02 -8.02 -0.01
C ASP A 27 -8.07 -7.93 1.12
N THR A 28 -8.34 -9.05 1.78
CA THR A 28 -9.31 -9.12 2.87
C THR A 28 -8.84 -8.43 4.15
N SER A 29 -7.54 -8.23 4.31
CA SER A 29 -6.91 -7.59 5.47
C SER A 29 -6.76 -6.08 5.30
N GLY A 30 -6.70 -5.58 4.06
CA GLY A 30 -6.60 -4.14 3.84
C GLY A 30 -6.16 -3.72 2.44
N VAL A 31 -5.65 -2.49 2.38
CA VAL A 31 -5.04 -1.89 1.19
C VAL A 31 -3.58 -1.59 1.50
N THR A 32 -2.68 -2.09 0.67
CA THR A 32 -1.24 -1.81 0.76
C THR A 32 -0.77 -1.11 -0.50
N VAL A 33 -0.14 0.04 -0.34
CA VAL A 33 0.56 0.79 -1.40
C VAL A 33 2.05 0.56 -1.21
N TYR A 34 2.68 -0.04 -2.21
CA TYR A 34 4.12 -0.27 -2.23
C TYR A 34 4.78 0.82 -3.08
N LEU A 35 5.72 1.54 -2.46
CA LEU A 35 6.57 2.55 -3.11
C LEU A 35 7.95 1.92 -3.35
N ASP A 36 8.26 1.61 -4.59
CA ASP A 36 9.51 0.95 -5.00
C ASP A 36 10.47 1.99 -5.57
N ASP A 37 11.58 2.27 -4.86
CA ASP A 37 12.61 3.26 -5.22
C ASP A 37 13.64 2.73 -6.24
N ASP A 38 13.27 1.72 -7.02
CA ASP A 38 14.00 1.30 -8.21
C ASP A 38 13.10 1.38 -9.45
N PRO A 39 12.82 2.59 -9.97
CA PRO A 39 11.89 2.79 -11.06
C PRO A 39 12.32 2.08 -12.35
N ASP A 40 13.63 1.87 -12.52
CA ASP A 40 14.23 1.28 -13.73
C ASP A 40 14.59 -0.22 -13.55
N GLU A 41 14.31 -0.83 -12.39
CA GLU A 41 14.71 -2.20 -12.02
C GLU A 41 16.23 -2.45 -12.21
N THR A 42 17.03 -1.41 -11.94
CA THR A 42 18.49 -1.40 -12.19
C THR A 42 19.33 -1.73 -10.97
N TYR A 43 18.74 -1.69 -9.78
CA TYR A 43 19.44 -1.98 -8.53
C TYR A 43 19.28 -3.48 -8.19
N GLU A 44 20.38 -4.12 -7.80
CA GLU A 44 20.33 -5.49 -7.28
C GLU A 44 19.59 -5.57 -5.94
N GLU A 45 19.56 -4.45 -5.22
CA GLU A 45 18.90 -4.28 -3.94
C GLU A 45 17.53 -3.61 -4.14
N LYS A 46 16.47 -4.23 -3.61
CA LYS A 46 15.15 -3.61 -3.57
C LYS A 46 15.05 -2.68 -2.38
N TYR A 47 14.46 -1.52 -2.62
CA TYR A 47 14.09 -0.53 -1.60
C TYR A 47 12.59 -0.26 -1.75
N VAL A 48 11.77 -1.00 -1.01
CA VAL A 48 10.31 -0.87 -1.09
C VAL A 48 9.74 -0.45 0.25
N ILE A 49 8.95 0.64 0.23
CA ILE A 49 8.23 1.13 1.40
C ILE A 49 6.76 0.69 1.30
N PRO A 50 6.31 -0.29 2.11
CA PRO A 50 4.91 -0.66 2.19
C PRO A 50 4.13 0.29 3.10
N VAL A 51 3.06 0.89 2.59
CA VAL A 51 2.10 1.70 3.36
C VAL A 51 0.76 0.98 3.38
N LYS A 52 0.36 0.46 4.54
CA LYS A 52 -0.84 -0.37 4.70
C LYS A 52 -1.89 0.34 5.53
N TYR A 53 -3.13 0.38 5.05
CA TYR A 53 -4.30 0.53 5.91
C TYR A 53 -4.80 -0.86 6.28
N ASP A 54 -4.77 -1.18 7.57
CA ASP A 54 -5.19 -2.49 8.09
C ASP A 54 -6.60 -2.41 8.67
N THR A 55 -7.48 -3.25 8.15
CA THR A 55 -8.91 -3.27 8.50
C THR A 55 -9.21 -3.97 9.82
N LEU A 56 -8.26 -4.74 10.37
CA LEU A 56 -8.38 -5.35 11.69
C LEU A 56 -7.99 -4.36 12.79
N TYR A 57 -6.90 -3.62 12.58
CA TYR A 57 -6.42 -2.61 13.54
C TYR A 57 -7.02 -1.21 13.31
N GLU A 58 -7.72 -1.02 12.19
CA GLU A 58 -8.32 0.25 11.76
C GLU A 58 -7.33 1.43 11.73
N CYS A 59 -6.11 1.19 11.25
CA CYS A 59 -5.08 2.22 11.19
C CYS A 59 -4.14 2.05 9.98
N CYS A 60 -3.54 3.17 9.58
CA CYS A 60 -2.41 3.18 8.67
C CYS A 60 -1.10 2.88 9.40
N HIS A 61 -0.24 2.05 8.81
CA HIS A 61 1.11 1.80 9.30
C HIS A 61 2.03 1.32 8.17
N ILE A 62 3.34 1.31 8.46
CA ILE A 62 4.34 0.62 7.64
C ILE A 62 4.56 -0.76 8.28
N PRO A 63 4.19 -1.87 7.62
CA PRO A 63 4.43 -3.22 8.15
C PRO A 63 5.94 -3.44 8.34
N HIS A 64 6.37 -3.59 9.59
CA HIS A 64 7.79 -3.65 9.94
C HIS A 64 8.51 -4.81 9.24
N ASP A 65 7.93 -6.00 9.28
CA ASP A 65 8.54 -7.20 8.71
C ASP A 65 8.69 -7.06 7.18
N GLU A 66 7.65 -6.61 6.47
CA GLU A 66 7.73 -6.38 5.00
C GLU A 66 8.74 -5.27 4.65
N TYR A 67 8.82 -4.22 5.47
CA TYR A 67 9.76 -3.12 5.26
C TYR A 67 11.21 -3.58 5.45
N ILE A 68 11.51 -4.36 6.48
CA ILE A 68 12.88 -4.87 6.73
C ILE A 68 13.27 -5.91 5.68
N GLU A 69 12.34 -6.77 5.24
CA GLU A 69 12.60 -7.70 4.13
C GLU A 69 12.89 -6.99 2.81
N SER A 70 12.32 -5.80 2.62
CA SER A 70 12.44 -4.98 1.41
C SER A 70 13.49 -3.86 1.51
N MET A 71 14.31 -3.88 2.57
CA MET A 71 15.43 -2.97 2.76
C MET A 71 16.70 -3.80 2.68
N SER A 72 17.67 -3.34 1.88
CA SER A 72 18.97 -3.98 1.85
C SER A 72 19.68 -3.83 3.21
N ASN A 73 20.72 -4.63 3.43
CA ASN A 73 21.55 -4.52 4.64
C ASN A 73 22.37 -3.22 4.69
N ASP A 74 22.29 -2.35 3.68
CA ASP A 74 22.91 -1.04 3.69
C ASP A 74 22.08 -0.06 4.54
N THR A 75 22.49 0.08 5.80
CA THR A 75 21.85 0.98 6.78
C THR A 75 22.15 2.47 6.53
N ALA A 76 22.85 2.83 5.45
CA ALA A 76 23.33 4.20 5.25
C ALA A 76 22.22 5.23 5.04
N ILE A 77 21.09 4.82 4.43
CA ILE A 77 20.00 5.72 4.07
C ILE A 77 18.66 5.07 4.44
N GLY A 78 17.82 5.80 5.16
CA GLY A 78 16.44 5.41 5.48
C GLY A 78 15.44 6.27 4.71
N ILE A 79 14.19 6.29 5.17
CA ILE A 79 13.12 7.07 4.54
C ILE A 79 13.44 8.58 4.62
N ASP A 80 13.46 9.25 3.47
CA ASP A 80 13.75 10.68 3.36
C ASP A 80 12.52 11.58 3.51
N LYS A 81 12.73 12.89 3.44
CA LYS A 81 11.65 13.87 3.62
C LYS A 81 10.56 13.76 2.55
N GLU A 82 10.92 13.56 1.27
CA GLU A 82 9.95 13.51 0.17
C GLU A 82 9.10 12.24 0.25
N GLU A 83 9.73 11.12 0.64
CA GLU A 83 9.04 9.87 0.93
C GLU A 83 8.10 10.01 2.13
N ILE A 84 8.56 10.63 3.23
CA ILE A 84 7.69 10.91 4.40
C ILE A 84 6.45 11.72 3.99
N GLU A 85 6.63 12.77 3.19
CA GLU A 85 5.51 13.59 2.70
C GLU A 85 4.54 12.79 1.81
N LEU A 86 5.05 11.88 0.98
CA LEU A 86 4.22 11.01 0.16
C LEU A 86 3.47 9.96 0.99
N ILE A 87 4.16 9.31 1.92
CA ILE A 87 3.60 8.34 2.87
C ILE A 87 2.46 8.99 3.65
N GLN A 88 2.68 10.20 4.18
CA GLN A 88 1.65 10.95 4.91
C GLN A 88 0.40 11.20 4.07
N LYS A 89 0.54 11.61 2.80
CA LYS A 89 -0.61 11.82 1.89
C LYS A 89 -1.38 10.53 1.64
N ILE A 90 -0.69 9.42 1.44
CA ILE A 90 -1.32 8.10 1.26
C ILE A 90 -2.06 7.68 2.53
N MET A 91 -1.40 7.80 3.69
CA MET A 91 -2.00 7.45 4.98
C MET A 91 -3.24 8.29 5.28
N GLU A 92 -3.15 9.61 5.11
CA GLU A 92 -4.28 10.53 5.32
C GLU A 92 -5.45 10.19 4.40
N TYR A 93 -5.19 9.91 3.12
CA TYR A 93 -6.24 9.50 2.19
C TYR A 93 -6.91 8.20 2.63
N LEU A 94 -6.14 7.16 2.96
CA LEU A 94 -6.70 5.86 3.35
C LEU A 94 -7.50 5.96 4.66
N GLU A 95 -7.00 6.70 5.65
CA GLU A 95 -7.72 6.90 6.92
C GLU A 95 -9.02 7.70 6.74
N ASN A 96 -9.00 8.76 5.92
CA ASN A 96 -10.19 9.55 5.61
C ASN A 96 -11.24 8.74 4.84
N ASN A 97 -10.82 7.71 4.09
CA ASN A 97 -11.69 6.83 3.31
C ASN A 97 -11.87 5.43 3.91
N LYS A 98 -11.58 5.27 5.22
CA LYS A 98 -11.58 3.96 5.90
C LYS A 98 -12.86 3.15 5.73
N SER A 99 -14.04 3.80 5.74
CA SER A 99 -15.32 3.12 5.58
C SER A 99 -15.46 2.47 4.20
N GLU A 100 -14.92 3.11 3.16
CA GLU A 100 -14.92 2.57 1.80
C GLU A 100 -13.91 1.42 1.67
N VAL A 101 -12.72 1.58 2.24
CA VAL A 101 -11.71 0.50 2.33
C VAL A 101 -12.30 -0.73 3.02
N GLN A 102 -12.91 -0.55 4.20
CA GLN A 102 -13.54 -1.64 4.96
C GLN A 102 -14.60 -2.37 4.14
N ASN A 103 -15.42 -1.62 3.40
CA ASN A 103 -16.47 -2.19 2.56
C ASN A 103 -15.88 -3.05 1.43
N ILE A 104 -14.82 -2.58 0.76
CA ILE A 104 -14.12 -3.35 -0.28
C ILE A 104 -13.56 -4.66 0.29
N CYS A 105 -12.84 -4.60 1.41
CA CYS A 105 -12.26 -5.77 2.07
C CYS A 105 -13.33 -6.78 2.52
N ASN A 106 -14.47 -6.30 3.01
CA ASN A 106 -15.62 -7.14 3.37
C ASN A 106 -16.22 -7.86 2.15
N ILE A 107 -16.38 -7.16 1.02
CA ILE A 107 -16.87 -7.77 -0.23
C ILE A 107 -15.92 -8.89 -0.69
N LEU A 108 -14.61 -8.65 -0.65
CA LEU A 108 -13.60 -9.64 -0.98
C LEU A 108 -13.68 -10.86 -0.05
N SER A 109 -13.85 -10.63 1.26
CA SER A 109 -13.98 -11.69 2.25
C SER A 109 -15.23 -12.56 2.05
N VAL A 110 -16.35 -11.97 1.63
CA VAL A 110 -17.58 -12.71 1.29
C VAL A 110 -17.37 -13.55 0.02
N ARG A 111 -16.71 -13.01 -1.00
CA ARG A 111 -16.40 -13.76 -2.24
C ARG A 111 -15.50 -14.95 -1.95
N TYR A 112 -14.41 -14.73 -1.21
CA TYR A 112 -13.47 -15.78 -0.84
C TYR A 112 -14.15 -16.95 -0.11
N ARG A 113 -15.07 -16.67 0.83
CA ARG A 113 -15.85 -17.70 1.51
C ARG A 113 -16.75 -18.50 0.56
N LYS A 114 -17.44 -17.83 -0.36
CA LYS A 114 -18.26 -18.51 -1.38
C LYS A 114 -17.43 -19.41 -2.28
N ASP A 115 -16.21 -19.01 -2.63
CA ASP A 115 -15.34 -19.83 -3.47
C ASP A 115 -14.81 -21.07 -2.75
N LEU A 116 -14.66 -21.01 -1.42
CA LEU A 116 -14.34 -22.18 -0.59
C LEU A 116 -15.52 -23.15 -0.46
N ASP A 117 -16.74 -22.64 -0.30
CA ASP A 117 -17.95 -23.47 -0.17
C ASP A 117 -18.32 -24.22 -1.47
N ASN A 118 -17.78 -23.79 -2.61
CA ASN A 118 -18.02 -24.38 -3.94
C ASN A 118 -16.90 -25.32 -4.42
N LYS A 119 -15.92 -25.63 -3.56
CA LYS A 119 -14.84 -26.60 -3.82
C LYS A 119 -15.05 -27.88 -3.03
#